data_AF-A0A7J9W5R4-F1
#
_entry.id   AF-A0A7J9W5R4-F1
#
_cell.length_a   1.000
_cell.length_b   1.000
_cell.length_c   1.000
_cell.angle_alpha   90.00
_cell.angle_beta   90.00
_cell.angle_gamma   90.00
#
_symmetry.space_group_name_H-M   'P 1'
#
loop_
_entity.id
_entity.type
_entity.pdbx_description
1 polymer ?
#
loop_
_entity_poly.entity_id
_entity_poly.type
_entity_poly.pdbx_seq_one_letter_code
_entity_poly.pdbx_strand_id
1 'polypeptide(L)' 'MQKERMTVSLDGATAARVRQCGARTRGGASAYLERLVRGDALREAAEQHARWFAEHPDYLTDADDEAAAARGGAA' A
#
# COMPACT_ATOMS: atom_id res chain seq x y z
N MET A 1 9.35 -15.10 -8.86
CA MET A 1 7.95 -14.75 -8.50
C MET A 1 7.03 -15.50 -9.45
N GLN A 2 6.21 -16.42 -8.97
CA GLN A 2 5.23 -17.11 -9.82
C GLN A 2 4.11 -16.15 -10.20
N LYS A 3 3.74 -16.13 -11.49
CA LYS A 3 2.60 -15.34 -11.96
C LYS A 3 1.37 -16.23 -12.00
N GLU A 4 0.34 -15.84 -11.28
CA GLU A 4 -0.96 -16.48 -11.32
C GLU A 4 -1.89 -15.73 -12.29
N ARG A 5 -2.70 -16.47 -13.05
CA ARG A 5 -3.71 -15.89 -13.94
C ARG A 5 -5.08 -16.15 -13.36
N MET A 6 -5.80 -15.06 -13.10
CA MET A 6 -7.19 -15.08 -12.68
C MET A 6 -8.09 -14.44 -13.74
N THR A 7 -9.33 -14.87 -13.79
CA THR A 7 -10.40 -14.27 -14.61
C THR A 7 -11.42 -13.67 -13.67
N VAL A 8 -11.81 -12.41 -13.92
CA VAL A 8 -12.81 -11.70 -13.12
C VAL A 8 -13.96 -11.25 -14.02
N SER A 9 -15.18 -11.32 -13.49
CA SER A 9 -16.36 -10.76 -14.14
C SER A 9 -16.60 -9.35 -13.62
N LEU A 10 -16.81 -8.40 -14.53
CA LEU A 10 -17.07 -6.99 -14.23
C LEU A 10 -18.33 -6.58 -14.98
N ASP A 11 -19.07 -5.60 -14.45
CA ASP A 11 -20.14 -4.99 -15.22
C ASP A 11 -19.59 -4.31 -16.48
N GLY A 12 -20.47 -4.09 -17.47
CA GLY A 12 -20.07 -3.60 -18.78
C GLY A 12 -19.35 -2.25 -18.74
N ALA A 13 -19.76 -1.33 -17.85
CA ALA A 13 -19.17 -0.01 -17.74
C ALA A 13 -17.78 -0.09 -17.11
N THR A 14 -17.63 -0.86 -16.04
CA THR A 14 -16.34 -1.09 -15.38
C THR A 14 -15.35 -1.80 -16.30
N ALA A 15 -15.79 -2.83 -17.03
CA ALA A 15 -14.97 -3.52 -18.02
C ALA A 15 -14.51 -2.59 -19.15
N ALA A 16 -15.39 -1.71 -19.65
CA ALA A 16 -15.05 -0.71 -20.66
C ALA A 16 -13.99 0.26 -20.14
N ARG A 17 -14.13 0.73 -18.89
CA ARG A 17 -13.16 1.63 -18.27
C ARG A 17 -11.79 0.96 -18.08
N VAL A 18 -11.76 -0.28 -17.60
CA VAL A 18 -10.52 -1.06 -17.45
C VAL A 18 -9.80 -1.21 -18.79
N ARG A 19 -10.54 -1.50 -19.87
CA ARG A 19 -9.96 -1.58 -21.23
C ARG A 19 -9.40 -0.25 -21.70
N GLN A 20 -10.14 0.85 -21.52
CA GLN A 20 -9.69 2.18 -21.91
C GLN A 20 -8.41 2.60 -21.18
N CYS A 21 -8.33 2.39 -19.87
CA CYS A 21 -7.15 2.69 -19.07
C CYS A 21 -5.98 1.73 -19.37
N GLY A 22 -6.29 0.45 -19.59
CA GLY A 22 -5.33 -0.58 -19.98
C GLY A 22 -4.66 -0.29 -21.32
N ALA A 23 -5.40 0.25 -22.29
CA ALA A 23 -4.85 0.64 -23.60
C ALA A 23 -3.73 1.69 -23.51
N ARG A 24 -3.72 2.49 -22.43
CA ARG A 24 -2.69 3.50 -22.14
C ARG A 24 -1.56 2.99 -21.26
N THR A 25 -1.64 1.75 -20.78
CA THR A 25 -0.68 1.17 -19.83
C THR A 25 0.12 0.08 -20.51
N ARG A 26 1.46 0.12 -20.39
CA ARG A 26 2.32 -0.98 -20.85
C ARG A 26 1.95 -2.26 -20.09
N GLY A 27 1.59 -3.32 -20.82
CA GLY A 27 1.06 -4.57 -20.23
C GLY A 27 -0.47 -4.63 -20.14
N GLY A 28 -1.17 -3.65 -20.71
CA GLY A 28 -2.61 -3.71 -20.93
C GLY A 28 -3.46 -3.63 -19.66
N ALA A 29 -4.64 -4.25 -19.72
CA ALA A 29 -5.60 -4.28 -18.62
C ALA A 29 -5.04 -4.95 -17.36
N SER A 30 -4.26 -6.04 -17.50
CA SER A 30 -3.67 -6.74 -16.36
C SER A 30 -2.69 -5.86 -15.59
N ALA A 31 -1.80 -5.15 -16.29
CA ALA A 31 -0.86 -4.23 -15.64
C ALA A 31 -1.57 -3.01 -15.02
N TYR A 32 -2.67 -2.56 -15.63
CA TYR A 32 -3.52 -1.52 -15.05
C TYR A 32 -4.15 -1.97 -13.73
N LEU A 33 -4.76 -3.16 -13.69
CA LEU A 33 -5.37 -3.73 -12.49
C LEU A 33 -4.33 -4.00 -11.41
N GLU A 34 -3.17 -4.57 -11.76
CA GLU A 34 -2.09 -4.81 -10.81
C GLU A 34 -1.60 -3.52 -10.15
N ARG A 35 -1.51 -2.43 -10.91
CA ARG A 35 -1.17 -1.11 -10.36
C ARG A 35 -2.21 -0.62 -9.35
N LEU A 36 -3.50 -0.81 -9.64
CA LEU A 36 -4.57 -0.41 -8.72
C LEU A 36 -4.52 -1.22 -7.43
N VAL A 37 -4.35 -2.54 -7.51
CA VAL A 37 -4.23 -3.41 -6.33
C VAL A 37 -3.05 -3.00 -5.46
N ARG A 38 -1.89 -2.69 -6.04
CA ARG A 38 -0.73 -2.19 -5.28
C ARG A 38 -1.01 -0.83 -4.63
N GLY A 39 -1.70 0.06 -5.33
CA GLY A 39 -2.10 1.36 -4.78
C GLY A 39 -3.06 1.22 -3.60
N ASP A 40 -4.00 0.29 -3.69
CA ASP A 40 -4.96 0.00 -2.62
C ASP A 40 -4.27 -0.57 -1.38
N ALA A 41 -3.36 -1.54 -1.55
CA ALA A 41 -2.57 -2.08 -0.44
C ALA A 41 -1.73 -1.00 0.28
N LEU A 42 -1.17 -0.04 -0.47
CA LEU A 42 -0.44 1.09 0.13
C LEU A 42 -1.36 2.03 0.91
N ARG A 43 -2.56 2.28 0.41
CA ARG A 43 -3.58 3.06 1.12
C ARG A 43 -3.96 2.39 2.43
N GLU A 44 -4.26 1.09 2.40
CA GLU A 44 -4.60 0.31 3.59
C GLU A 44 -3.46 0.30 4.61
N ALA A 45 -2.21 0.16 4.15
CA ALA A 45 -1.04 0.21 5.02
C ALA A 45 -0.91 1.59 5.70
N ALA A 46 -1.10 2.68 4.95
CA ALA A 46 -1.05 4.03 5.50
C ALA A 46 -2.16 4.28 6.53
N GLU A 47 -3.39 3.80 6.26
CA GLU A 47 -4.52 3.90 7.19
C GLU A 47 -4.25 3.11 8.48
N GLN A 48 -3.69 1.91 8.37
CA GLN A 48 -3.31 1.10 9.54
C GLN A 48 -2.21 1.78 10.36
N HIS A 49 -1.19 2.32 9.72
CA HIS A 49 -0.14 3.09 10.40
C HIS A 49 -0.71 4.31 11.11
N ALA A 50 -1.55 5.09 10.43
CA ALA A 50 -2.18 6.27 11.03
C ALA A 50 -3.02 5.90 12.25
N ARG A 51 -3.81 4.81 12.17
CA ARG A 51 -4.58 4.31 13.31
C ARG A 51 -3.69 3.92 14.47
N TRP A 52 -2.60 3.20 14.19
CA TRP A 52 -1.67 2.76 15.22
C TRP A 52 -1.01 3.95 15.93
N PHE A 53 -0.57 4.97 15.22
CA PHE A 53 -0.01 6.19 15.83
C PHE A 53 -1.04 6.99 16.63
N ALA A 54 -2.31 6.98 16.21
CA ALA A 54 -3.38 7.59 17.00
C ALA A 54 -3.65 6.82 18.31
N GLU A 55 -3.48 5.49 18.30
CA GLU A 55 -3.57 4.63 19.48
C GLU A 55 -2.33 4.72 20.38
N HIS A 56 -1.18 5.14 19.84
CA HIS A 56 0.12 5.25 20.55
C HIS A 56 0.74 6.64 20.35
N PRO A 57 0.12 7.71 20.89
CA PRO A 57 0.55 9.09 20.63
C PRO A 57 1.96 9.39 21.16
N ASP A 58 2.36 8.75 22.26
CA ASP A 58 3.64 9.00 22.92
C ASP A 58 4.79 8.15 22.34
N TYR A 59 4.49 7.21 21.44
CA TYR A 59 5.47 6.25 20.93
C TYR A 59 6.72 6.90 20.32
N LEU A 60 6.55 8.02 19.60
CA LEU A 60 7.70 8.71 19.00
C LEU A 60 8.59 9.34 20.07
N THR A 61 8.00 9.88 21.13
CA THR A 61 8.74 10.42 22.26
C THR A 61 9.43 9.31 23.03
N ASP A 62 8.73 8.21 23.32
CA ASP A 62 9.30 7.03 23.97
C ASP A 62 10.48 6.46 23.16
N ALA A 63 10.33 6.37 21.84
CA ALA A 63 11.39 5.89 20.94
C ALA A 63 12.60 6.84 20.89
N ASP A 64 12.37 8.16 20.92
CA ASP A 64 13.44 9.15 20.96
C ASP A 64 14.21 9.11 22.29
N ASP A 65 13.49 8.95 23.41
CA ASP A 65 14.06 8.81 24.74
C ASP A 65 14.87 7.52 24.88
N GLU A 66 14.35 6.39 24.37
CA GLU A 66 15.09 5.13 24.29
C GLU A 66 16.35 5.25 23.43
N ALA A 67 16.26 5.90 22.27
CA ALA A 67 17.40 6.12 21.39
C ALA A 67 18.46 7.05 22.02
N ALA A 68 18.03 8.06 22.79
CA ALA A 68 18.92 8.92 23.55
C ALA A 68 19.62 8.16 24.69
N ALA A 69 18.88 7.35 25.45
CA ALA A 69 19.42 6.50 26.50
C ALA A 69 20.45 5.49 25.97
N ALA A 70 20.17 4.86 24.82
CA ALA A 70 21.10 3.92 24.18
C ALA A 70 22.43 4.57 23.74
N ARG A 71 22.38 5.84 23.31
CA ARG A 71 23.59 6.61 22.97
C ARG A 71 24.36 7.08 24.21
N GLY A 72 23.66 7.37 25.31
CA GLY A 72 24.23 7.83 26.57
C GLY A 72 24.80 6.72 27.48
N GLY A 73 24.33 5.48 27.33
CA GLY A 73 24.77 4.32 28.11
C GLY A 73 26.01 3.59 27.59
N ALA A 74 26.68 4.11 26.55
CA ALA A 74 27.87 3.51 25.94
C ALA A 74 29.21 4.05 26.48
N ALA A 75 29.25 4.53 27.73
CA ALA A 75 30.43 5.09 28.40
C ALA A 75 30.83 4.27 29.63
#